data_AF-A0A932UUQ2-F1
#
_entry.id   AF-A0A932UUQ2-F1
#
_cell.length_a   1.000
_cell.length_b   1.000
_cell.length_c   1.000
_cell.angle_alpha   90.00
_cell.angle_beta   90.00
_cell.angle_gamma   90.00
#
_symmetry.space_group_name_H-M   'P 1'
#
loop_
_entity.id
_entity.type
_entity.pdbx_description
1 polymer ?
#
loop_
_entity_poly.entity_id
_entity_poly.type
_entity_poly.pdbx_seq_one_letter_code
_entity_poly.pdbx_strand_id
1 'polypeptide(L)'
;MVASWISFVGFALGITMTNNGILEPVQERLRSRIVGSSLEPETLPSLLGVNPWLVIVGLALLGVLFLWRGLGKAADQGGWNWTKAGLAIGIIGLLAWPASAATGRMYGLSVTEPAYRYMRFFVFGQPEAINWATFMWIGIPLGSYISAKQHGEFKWRAPGPTRILQALLGGIVMGIGAAIGGGCTVGHSLTGASVLAMSSLTATLGIVFGVWSAAFVLFRT
;
A
#
# COMPACT_ATOMS: atom_id res chain seq x y z
N MET A 1 5.55 18.18 5.60
CA MET A 1 6.70 17.30 5.32
C MET A 1 7.23 16.68 6.60
N VAL A 2 7.44 17.44 7.68
CA VAL A 2 7.97 16.89 8.95
C VAL A 2 7.11 15.75 9.50
N ALA A 3 5.78 15.94 9.60
CA ALA A 3 4.90 14.88 10.11
C ALA A 3 4.89 13.60 9.25
N SER A 4 5.12 13.69 7.94
CA SER A 4 5.20 12.52 7.06
C SER A 4 6.44 11.68 7.38
N TRP A 5 7.58 12.33 7.62
CA TRP A 5 8.80 11.66 8.08
C TRP A 5 8.62 11.02 9.46
N ILE A 6 7.95 11.72 10.38
CA ILE A 6 7.68 11.20 11.73
C ILE A 6 6.71 10.01 11.67
N SER A 7 5.66 10.10 10.84
CA SER A 7 4.75 8.98 10.61
C SER A 7 5.47 7.79 9.98
N PHE A 8 6.41 8.03 9.07
CA PHE A 8 7.24 6.97 8.52
C PHE A 8 8.12 6.29 9.58
N VAL A 9 8.75 7.06 10.47
CA VAL A 9 9.51 6.49 11.60
C VAL A 9 8.59 5.64 12.48
N GLY A 10 7.40 6.14 12.82
CA GLY A 10 6.40 5.37 13.55
C GLY A 10 6.02 4.07 12.83
N PHE A 11 5.80 4.14 11.51
CA PHE A 11 5.47 3.00 10.67
C PHE A 11 6.58 1.94 10.67
N ALA A 12 7.83 2.37 10.50
CA ALA A 12 8.99 1.50 10.56
C ALA A 12 9.11 0.80 11.92
N LEU A 13 8.94 1.55 13.03
CA LEU A 13 8.93 1.00 14.38
C LEU A 13 7.80 -0.01 14.59
N GLY A 14 6.58 0.31 14.14
CA GLY A 14 5.45 -0.60 14.24
C GLY A 14 5.66 -1.92 13.49
N ILE A 15 6.28 -1.86 12.31
CA ILE A 15 6.62 -3.06 11.54
C ILE A 15 7.69 -3.88 12.25
N THR A 16 8.79 -3.27 12.70
CA THR A 16 9.89 -4.00 13.34
C THR A 16 9.45 -4.61 14.67
N MET A 17 8.64 -3.90 15.46
CA MET A 17 8.04 -4.44 16.68
C MET A 17 7.17 -5.68 16.42
N THR A 18 6.52 -5.73 15.26
CA THR A 18 5.59 -6.81 14.90
C THR A 18 6.29 -7.99 14.25
N ASN A 19 7.30 -7.76 13.42
CA ASN A 19 7.99 -8.84 12.70
C ASN A 19 9.18 -9.44 13.46
N ASN A 20 9.82 -8.70 14.36
CA ASN A 20 11.06 -9.12 15.05
C ASN A 20 11.10 -8.70 16.53
N GLY A 21 9.95 -8.32 17.08
CA GLY A 21 9.88 -7.68 18.38
C GLY A 21 8.79 -8.27 19.26
N ILE A 22 8.34 -7.47 20.22
CA ILE A 22 7.39 -7.92 21.25
C ILE A 22 6.03 -8.40 20.70
N LEU A 23 5.65 -7.96 19.50
CA LEU A 23 4.38 -8.31 18.87
C LEU A 23 4.49 -9.49 17.88
N GLU A 24 5.68 -10.06 17.70
CA GLU A 24 5.91 -11.24 16.85
C GLU A 24 5.05 -12.45 17.24
N PRO A 25 4.92 -12.84 18.52
CA PRO A 25 4.06 -13.96 18.89
C PRO A 25 2.58 -13.73 18.57
N VAL A 26 2.14 -12.46 18.65
CA VAL A 26 0.77 -12.08 18.30
C VAL A 26 0.57 -12.18 16.79
N GLN A 27 1.53 -11.69 16.02
CA GLN A 27 1.51 -11.78 14.56
C GLN A 27 1.47 -13.24 14.09
N GLU A 28 2.34 -14.10 14.63
CA GLU A 28 2.38 -15.52 14.29
C GLU A 28 1.08 -16.23 14.65
N ARG A 29 0.51 -15.93 15.83
CA ARG A 29 -0.78 -16.50 16.25
C ARG A 29 -1.93 -16.09 15.33
N LEU A 30 -1.91 -14.85 14.82
CA LEU A 30 -2.92 -14.38 13.88
C LEU A 30 -2.72 -14.97 12.48
N ARG A 31 -1.46 -15.13 12.04
CA ARG A 31 -1.13 -15.64 10.70
C ARG A 31 -1.12 -17.16 10.57
N SER A 32 -0.95 -17.88 11.67
CA SER A 32 -1.04 -19.35 11.70
C SER A 32 -2.44 -19.88 11.40
N ARG A 33 -3.46 -19.02 11.49
CA ARG A 33 -4.84 -19.31 11.04
C ARG A 33 -4.95 -19.10 9.53
N ILE A 34 -4.40 -20.04 8.76
CA ILE A 34 -4.54 -20.05 7.30
C ILE A 34 -5.92 -20.63 6.96
N VAL A 35 -6.71 -19.87 6.19
CA VAL A 35 -7.96 -20.33 5.58
C VAL A 35 -7.65 -20.60 4.11
N GLY A 36 -7.47 -21.88 3.76
CA GLY A 36 -7.19 -22.32 2.38
C GLY A 36 -6.27 -23.55 2.33
N SER A 37 -6.39 -24.36 1.28
CA SER A 37 -5.76 -25.70 1.17
C SER A 37 -4.53 -25.77 0.25
N SER A 38 -3.95 -24.63 -0.15
CA SER A 38 -2.81 -24.62 -1.08
C SER A 38 -1.81 -23.50 -0.79
N LEU A 39 -0.55 -23.74 -1.15
CA LEU A 39 0.60 -22.82 -1.05
C LEU A 39 0.47 -21.56 -1.96
N GLU A 40 -0.56 -21.49 -2.81
CA GLU A 40 -0.84 -20.32 -3.66
C GLU A 40 -2.04 -19.50 -3.15
N PRO A 41 -2.02 -18.16 -3.31
CA PRO A 41 -3.12 -17.31 -2.87
C PRO A 41 -4.42 -17.68 -3.60
N GLU A 42 -5.45 -18.07 -2.84
CA GLU A 42 -6.77 -18.31 -3.41
C GLU A 42 -7.33 -17.02 -4.02
N THR A 43 -7.59 -17.06 -5.33
CA THR A 43 -8.22 -15.96 -6.07
C THR A 43 -9.71 -16.19 -6.16
N LEU A 44 -10.49 -15.11 -6.29
CA LEU A 44 -11.94 -15.23 -6.48
C LEU A 44 -12.34 -16.13 -7.67
N PRO A 45 -11.67 -16.05 -8.85
CA PRO A 45 -11.98 -16.95 -9.97
C PRO A 45 -11.68 -18.42 -9.67
N SER A 46 -10.58 -18.73 -8.98
CA SER A 46 -10.24 -20.11 -8.61
C SER A 46 -11.24 -20.72 -7.64
N LEU A 47 -11.82 -19.91 -6.73
CA LEU A 47 -12.86 -20.36 -5.80
C LEU A 47 -14.21 -20.58 -6.46
N LEU A 48 -14.56 -19.76 -7.46
CA LEU A 48 -15.80 -19.92 -8.22
C LEU A 48 -15.69 -20.99 -9.32
N GLY A 49 -14.50 -21.53 -9.57
CA GLY A 49 -14.26 -22.48 -10.67
C GLY A 49 -14.43 -21.86 -12.06
N VAL A 50 -14.32 -20.53 -12.17
CA VAL A 50 -14.54 -19.78 -13.41
C VAL A 50 -13.20 -19.41 -14.03
N ASN A 51 -13.14 -19.39 -15.36
CA ASN A 51 -11.95 -18.94 -16.09
C ASN A 51 -11.58 -17.49 -15.68
N PRO A 52 -10.36 -17.24 -15.16
CA PRO A 52 -9.92 -15.91 -14.73
C PRO A 52 -10.07 -14.83 -15.80
N TRP A 53 -9.88 -15.17 -17.08
CA TRP A 53 -9.99 -14.22 -18.19
C TRP A 53 -11.40 -13.69 -18.36
N LEU A 54 -12.43 -14.50 -18.10
CA LEU A 54 -13.82 -14.03 -18.17
C LEU A 54 -14.10 -12.99 -17.09
N VAL A 55 -13.56 -13.20 -15.89
CA VAL A 55 -13.71 -12.24 -14.78
C VAL A 55 -12.94 -10.95 -15.07
N ILE A 56 -11.71 -11.06 -15.59
CA ILE A 56 -10.90 -9.90 -15.98
C ILE A 56 -11.58 -9.09 -17.07
N VAL A 57 -12.06 -9.74 -18.15
CA VAL A 57 -12.77 -9.06 -19.24
C VAL A 57 -14.06 -8.41 -18.73
N GLY A 58 -14.82 -9.11 -17.87
CA GLY A 58 -16.02 -8.55 -17.24
C GLY A 58 -15.73 -7.29 -16.41
N LEU A 59 -14.72 -7.34 -15.54
CA LEU A 59 -14.31 -6.19 -14.72
C LEU A 59 -13.73 -5.06 -15.57
N ALA A 60 -12.97 -5.37 -16.62
CA ALA A 60 -12.44 -4.37 -17.54
C ALA A 60 -13.58 -3.66 -18.30
N LEU A 61 -14.57 -4.41 -18.80
CA LEU A 61 -15.75 -3.84 -19.47
C LEU A 61 -16.57 -2.97 -18.51
N LEU A 62 -16.82 -3.43 -17.28
CA LEU A 62 -17.50 -2.64 -16.25
C LEU A 62 -16.71 -1.38 -15.90
N GLY A 63 -15.38 -1.49 -15.79
CA GLY A 63 -14.47 -0.38 -15.59
C GLY A 63 -14.60 0.64 -16.71
N VAL A 64 -14.49 0.22 -17.98
CA VAL A 64 -14.65 1.09 -19.15
C VAL A 64 -16.04 1.74 -19.19
N LEU A 65 -17.11 0.99 -18.92
CA LEU A 65 -18.47 1.51 -18.83
C LEU A 65 -18.63 2.56 -17.71
N PHE A 66 -18.02 2.32 -16.55
CA PHE A 66 -18.02 3.25 -15.42
C PHE A 66 -17.24 4.53 -15.76
N LEU A 67 -16.04 4.38 -16.34
CA LEU A 67 -15.24 5.50 -16.84
C LEU A 67 -16.05 6.31 -17.86
N TRP A 68 -16.69 5.64 -18.83
CA TRP A 68 -17.49 6.28 -19.87
C TRP A 68 -18.67 7.09 -19.32
N ARG A 69 -19.33 6.59 -18.27
CA ARG A 69 -20.42 7.29 -17.57
C ARG A 69 -19.95 8.40 -16.63
N GLY A 70 -18.74 8.30 -16.09
CA GLY A 70 -18.18 9.19 -15.07
C GLY A 70 -17.25 10.29 -15.59
N LEU A 71 -16.86 10.23 -16.87
CA LEU A 71 -15.81 11.04 -17.51
C LEU A 71 -16.02 12.57 -17.50
N GLY A 72 -17.15 13.08 -17.03
CA GLY A 72 -17.45 14.51 -16.95
C GLY A 72 -17.87 15.06 -15.59
N LYS A 73 -17.87 14.25 -14.51
CA LYS A 73 -18.44 14.64 -13.19
C LYS A 73 -17.42 14.84 -12.07
N ALA A 74 -16.15 14.58 -12.32
CA ALA A 74 -15.13 14.72 -11.29
C ALA A 74 -14.70 16.19 -11.15
N ALA A 75 -14.74 16.70 -9.92
CA ALA A 75 -14.23 18.03 -9.60
C ALA A 75 -12.74 18.10 -9.93
N ASP A 76 -12.37 19.05 -10.80
CA ASP A 76 -10.97 19.34 -11.13
C ASP A 76 -10.32 20.00 -9.90
N GLN A 77 -9.30 19.35 -9.33
CA GLN A 77 -8.58 19.85 -8.15
C GLN A 77 -7.32 20.64 -8.52
N GLY A 78 -7.26 21.22 -9.72
CA GLY A 78 -6.15 22.09 -10.14
C GLY A 78 -4.88 21.33 -10.52
N GLY A 79 -5.03 20.07 -10.95
CA GLY A 79 -3.91 19.16 -11.26
C GLY A 79 -4.26 18.16 -12.34
N TRP A 80 -3.70 16.94 -12.25
CA TRP A 80 -4.06 15.88 -13.19
C TRP A 80 -5.51 15.41 -12.97
N ASN A 81 -6.29 15.36 -14.04
CA ASN A 81 -7.59 14.70 -14.02
C ASN A 81 -7.44 13.26 -13.52
N TRP A 82 -8.40 12.77 -12.73
CA TRP A 82 -8.34 11.45 -12.08
C TRP A 82 -8.12 10.30 -13.08
N THR A 83 -8.61 10.45 -14.32
CA THR A 83 -8.40 9.49 -15.40
C THR A 83 -6.94 9.41 -15.82
N LYS A 84 -6.26 10.55 -15.98
CA LYS A 84 -4.83 10.61 -16.30
C LYS A 84 -4.00 10.03 -15.16
N ALA A 85 -4.33 10.39 -13.91
CA ALA A 85 -3.63 9.88 -12.73
C ALA A 85 -3.79 8.36 -12.60
N GLY A 86 -5.02 7.85 -12.73
CA GLY A 86 -5.31 6.42 -12.70
C GLY A 86 -4.62 5.65 -13.83
N LEU A 87 -4.65 6.16 -15.05
CA LEU A 87 -3.97 5.55 -16.20
C LEU A 87 -2.45 5.50 -15.99
N ALA A 88 -1.84 6.59 -15.51
CA ALA A 88 -0.41 6.60 -15.23
C ALA A 88 -0.02 5.62 -14.11
N ILE A 89 -0.76 5.58 -12.99
CA ILE A 89 -0.52 4.61 -11.92
C ILE A 89 -0.69 3.18 -12.44
N GLY A 90 -1.69 2.94 -13.29
CA GLY A 90 -1.92 1.63 -13.93
C GLY A 90 -0.77 1.20 -14.83
N ILE A 91 -0.27 2.10 -15.70
CA ILE A 91 0.90 1.84 -16.56
C ILE A 91 2.14 1.58 -15.70
N ILE A 92 2.37 2.39 -14.66
CA ILE A 92 3.49 2.19 -13.73
C ILE A 92 3.37 0.81 -13.05
N GLY A 93 2.18 0.43 -12.59
CA GLY A 93 1.94 -0.90 -11.99
C GLY A 93 2.20 -2.05 -12.97
N LEU A 94 1.75 -1.90 -14.22
CA LEU A 94 1.97 -2.89 -15.27
C LEU A 94 3.46 -3.07 -15.60
N LEU A 95 4.23 -1.98 -15.65
CA LEU A 95 5.68 -2.04 -15.89
C LEU A 95 6.46 -2.49 -14.65
N ALA A 96 5.98 -2.14 -13.46
CA ALA A 96 6.60 -2.48 -12.18
C ALA A 96 6.61 -4.00 -11.94
N TRP A 97 5.56 -4.72 -12.35
CA TRP A 97 5.48 -6.15 -12.07
C TRP A 97 6.54 -6.98 -12.81
N PRO A 98 6.70 -6.91 -14.15
CA PRO A 98 7.77 -7.61 -14.85
C PRO A 98 9.15 -7.18 -14.38
N ALA A 99 9.35 -5.88 -14.10
CA ALA A 99 10.62 -5.37 -13.57
C ALA A 99 10.95 -5.98 -12.21
N SER A 100 9.96 -6.10 -11.31
CA SER A 100 10.11 -6.78 -10.03
C SER A 100 10.35 -8.28 -10.21
N ALA A 101 9.58 -8.94 -11.09
CA ALA A 101 9.68 -10.37 -11.36
C ALA A 101 11.06 -10.76 -11.91
N ALA A 102 11.64 -9.91 -12.77
CA ALA A 102 13.00 -10.09 -13.30
C ALA A 102 14.08 -10.11 -12.20
N THR A 103 13.79 -9.55 -11.02
CA THR A 103 14.68 -9.56 -9.86
C THR A 103 14.37 -10.67 -8.85
N GLY A 104 13.53 -11.64 -9.23
CA GLY A 104 13.13 -12.78 -8.38
C GLY A 104 11.97 -12.48 -7.43
N ARG A 105 11.33 -11.31 -7.53
CA ARG A 105 10.20 -10.90 -6.68
C ARG A 105 8.89 -10.91 -7.46
N MET A 106 8.09 -11.95 -7.24
CA MET A 106 6.77 -12.15 -7.86
C MET A 106 5.66 -11.31 -7.21
N TYR A 107 5.87 -10.00 -7.06
CA TYR A 107 4.89 -9.08 -6.52
C TYR A 107 5.07 -7.67 -7.11
N GLY A 108 3.97 -6.99 -7.42
CA GLY A 108 3.97 -5.64 -7.99
C GLY A 108 4.29 -4.53 -6.98
N LEU A 109 3.61 -3.38 -7.12
CA LEU A 109 3.83 -2.18 -6.29
C LEU A 109 3.53 -2.47 -4.80
N SER A 110 4.45 -2.08 -3.91
CA SER A 110 4.26 -2.15 -2.45
C SER A 110 5.16 -1.16 -1.73
N VAL A 111 4.69 -0.63 -0.60
CA VAL A 111 5.43 0.35 0.23
C VAL A 111 5.89 -0.25 1.56
N THR A 112 5.14 -1.20 2.11
CA THR A 112 5.48 -1.86 3.39
C THR A 112 6.78 -2.66 3.30
N GLU A 113 6.96 -3.44 2.23
CA GLU A 113 8.12 -4.30 2.10
C GLU A 113 9.44 -3.53 2.00
N PRO A 114 9.60 -2.51 1.14
CA PRO A 114 10.83 -1.76 1.12
C PRO A 114 11.11 -1.03 2.44
N ALA A 115 10.08 -0.50 3.11
CA ALA A 115 10.25 0.11 4.43
C ALA A 115 10.86 -0.88 5.44
N TYR A 116 10.34 -2.12 5.49
CA TYR A 116 10.88 -3.17 6.35
C TYR A 116 12.28 -3.61 5.95
N ARG A 117 12.56 -3.73 4.65
CA ARG A 117 13.89 -4.10 4.13
C ARG A 117 14.96 -3.07 4.48
N TYR A 118 14.63 -1.77 4.46
CA TYR A 118 15.54 -0.75 4.96
C TYR A 118 15.82 -0.88 6.45
N MET A 119 14.82 -1.25 7.26
CA MET A 119 15.07 -1.54 8.67
C MET A 119 15.98 -2.76 8.84
N ARG A 120 15.78 -3.82 8.05
CA ARG A 120 16.70 -4.98 8.05
C ARG A 120 18.13 -4.64 7.65
N PHE A 121 18.29 -3.71 6.71
CA PHE A 121 19.60 -3.22 6.32
C PHE A 121 20.27 -2.37 7.42
N PHE A 122 19.60 -1.31 7.89
CA PHE A 122 20.18 -0.34 8.80
C PHE A 122 20.22 -0.79 10.26
N VAL A 123 19.18 -1.50 10.72
CA VAL A 123 19.03 -1.91 12.13
C VAL A 123 19.63 -3.29 12.36
N PHE A 124 19.37 -4.24 11.45
CA PHE A 124 19.80 -5.63 11.61
C PHE A 124 21.06 -5.99 10.82
N GLY A 125 21.65 -5.04 10.07
CA GLY A 125 22.92 -5.24 9.36
C GLY A 125 22.86 -6.27 8.24
N GLN A 126 21.69 -6.48 7.61
CA GLN A 126 21.50 -7.49 6.56
C GLN A 126 21.60 -6.88 5.16
N PRO A 127 22.77 -6.93 4.48
CA PRO A 127 22.95 -6.32 3.15
C PRO A 127 22.04 -6.93 2.07
N GLU A 128 21.73 -8.22 2.20
CA GLU A 128 20.84 -8.98 1.30
C GLU A 128 19.38 -8.48 1.32
N ALA A 129 19.02 -7.63 2.29
CA ALA A 129 17.67 -7.07 2.37
C ALA A 129 17.38 -6.08 1.22
N ILE A 130 18.40 -5.44 0.64
CA ILE A 130 18.26 -4.45 -0.44
C ILE A 130 17.96 -5.17 -1.76
N ASN A 131 16.80 -4.88 -2.35
CA ASN A 131 16.40 -5.42 -3.64
C ASN A 131 15.68 -4.36 -4.49
N TRP A 132 15.05 -4.79 -5.58
CA TRP A 132 14.31 -3.91 -6.48
C TRP A 132 13.24 -3.07 -5.77
N ALA A 133 12.47 -3.68 -4.85
CA ALA A 133 11.42 -2.98 -4.14
C ALA A 133 11.98 -1.83 -3.29
N THR A 134 13.17 -2.04 -2.71
CA THR A 134 13.88 -1.06 -1.89
C THR A 134 14.10 0.26 -2.65
N PHE A 135 14.39 0.22 -3.96
CA PHE A 135 14.54 1.44 -4.77
C PHE A 135 13.26 2.27 -4.92
N MET A 136 12.07 1.68 -4.79
CA MET A 136 10.81 2.45 -4.79
C MET A 136 10.76 3.47 -3.67
N TRP A 137 11.39 3.16 -2.54
CA TRP A 137 11.41 4.04 -1.38
C TRP A 137 12.27 5.28 -1.60
N ILE A 138 13.23 5.24 -2.52
CA ILE A 138 13.98 6.42 -2.96
C ILE A 138 13.20 7.14 -4.06
N GLY A 139 12.62 6.37 -4.99
CA GLY A 139 11.88 6.89 -6.13
C GLY A 139 10.64 7.70 -5.74
N ILE A 140 9.85 7.24 -4.76
CA ILE A 140 8.61 7.92 -4.35
C ILE A 140 8.89 9.31 -3.73
N PRO A 141 9.74 9.46 -2.70
CA PRO A 141 10.08 10.77 -2.15
C PRO A 141 10.75 11.66 -3.18
N LEU A 142 11.70 11.15 -3.96
CA LEU A 142 12.41 11.93 -4.97
C LEU A 142 11.47 12.43 -6.07
N GLY A 143 10.61 11.56 -6.60
CA GLY A 143 9.60 11.93 -7.58
C GLY A 143 8.60 12.96 -7.04
N SER A 144 8.14 12.77 -5.79
CA SER A 144 7.25 13.73 -5.12
C SER A 144 7.92 15.10 -4.92
N TYR A 145 9.22 15.13 -4.62
CA TYR A 145 9.98 16.36 -4.44
C TYR A 145 10.17 17.10 -5.77
N ILE A 146 10.55 16.40 -6.83
CA ILE A 146 10.69 16.99 -8.18
C ILE A 146 9.35 17.59 -8.63
N SER A 147 8.27 16.82 -8.47
CA SER A 147 6.92 17.26 -8.83
C SER A 147 6.48 18.50 -8.03
N ALA A 148 6.67 18.49 -6.70
CA ALA A 148 6.32 19.63 -5.84
C ALA A 148 7.15 20.88 -6.15
N LYS A 149 8.41 20.73 -6.55
CA LYS A 149 9.27 21.85 -6.95
C LYS A 149 8.84 22.45 -8.29
N GLN A 150 8.50 21.60 -9.27
CA GLN A 150 8.03 22.05 -10.58
C GLN A 150 6.73 22.85 -10.51
N HIS A 151 5.83 22.51 -9.58
CA HIS A 151 4.56 23.20 -9.38
C HIS A 151 4.63 24.33 -8.34
N GLY A 152 5.81 24.60 -7.76
CA GLY A 152 5.98 25.65 -6.75
C GLY A 152 5.28 25.36 -5.41
N GLU A 153 4.82 24.14 -5.17
CA GLU A 153 4.08 23.74 -3.96
C GLU A 153 4.98 23.28 -2.81
N PHE A 154 6.27 23.14 -3.07
CA PHE A 154 7.24 22.71 -2.07
C PHE A 154 7.33 23.73 -0.93
N LYS A 155 6.87 23.33 0.25
CA LYS A 155 7.00 24.11 1.48
C LYS A 155 7.33 23.21 2.65
N TRP A 156 8.36 23.59 3.41
CA TRP A 156 8.62 22.96 4.68
C TRP A 156 7.49 23.30 5.66
N ARG A 157 6.75 22.28 6.08
CA ARG A 157 5.63 22.40 7.01
C ARG A 157 5.91 21.49 8.21
N ALA A 158 6.07 22.12 9.37
CA ALA A 158 6.13 21.48 10.68
C ALA A 158 4.82 21.76 11.42
N PRO A 159 3.99 20.74 11.70
CA PRO A 159 2.76 20.95 12.44
C PRO A 159 3.04 21.06 13.95
N GLY A 160 2.05 21.50 14.72
CA GLY A 160 2.18 21.61 16.17
C GLY A 160 2.42 20.25 16.87
N PRO A 161 2.86 20.25 18.13
CA PRO A 161 3.28 19.04 18.87
C PRO A 161 2.23 17.92 18.88
N THR A 162 0.96 18.27 19.07
CA THR A 162 -0.15 17.30 19.08
C THR A 162 -0.27 16.54 17.76
N ARG A 163 -0.14 17.24 16.62
CA ARG A 163 -0.21 16.61 15.29
C ARG A 163 1.03 15.76 15.00
N ILE A 164 2.18 16.14 15.54
CA ILE A 164 3.41 15.32 15.46
C ILE A 164 3.20 14.00 16.20
N LEU A 165 2.66 14.04 17.43
CA LEU A 165 2.38 12.85 18.21
C LEU A 165 1.32 11.97 17.53
N GLN A 166 0.25 12.56 17.00
CA GLN A 166 -0.77 11.84 16.22
C GLN A 166 -0.16 11.17 14.99
N ALA A 167 0.74 11.84 14.27
CA ALA A 167 1.41 11.28 13.10
C ALA A 167 2.31 10.10 13.49
N LEU A 168 3.05 10.21 14.60
CA LEU A 168 3.89 9.12 15.11
C LEU A 168 3.06 7.90 15.51
N LEU A 169 2.05 8.11 16.36
CA LEU A 169 1.18 7.03 16.85
C LEU A 169 0.38 6.39 15.70
N GLY A 170 -0.14 7.20 14.79
CA GLY A 170 -0.80 6.72 13.57
C GLY A 170 0.14 5.89 12.70
N GLY A 171 1.40 6.31 12.56
CA GLY A 171 2.45 5.55 11.91
C GLY A 171 2.65 4.17 12.56
N ILE A 172 2.81 4.12 13.89
CA ILE A 172 2.99 2.86 14.63
C ILE A 172 1.81 1.91 14.40
N VAL A 173 0.58 2.40 14.54
CA VAL A 173 -0.64 1.59 14.32
C VAL A 173 -0.71 1.09 12.88
N MET A 174 -0.39 1.94 11.90
CA MET A 174 -0.31 1.52 10.49
C MET A 174 0.77 0.46 10.26
N GLY A 175 1.92 0.57 10.92
CA GLY A 175 3.02 -0.38 10.81
C GLY A 175 2.66 -1.76 11.37
N ILE A 176 2.05 -1.78 12.56
CA ILE A 176 1.52 -3.00 13.19
C ILE A 176 0.45 -3.64 12.28
N GLY A 177 -0.52 -2.84 11.82
CA GLY A 177 -1.58 -3.32 10.93
C GLY A 177 -1.05 -3.87 9.61
N ALA A 178 -0.06 -3.21 9.00
CA ALA A 178 0.56 -3.66 7.75
C ALA A 178 1.38 -4.94 7.94
N ALA A 179 2.08 -5.07 9.08
CA ALA A 179 2.80 -6.28 9.42
C ALA A 179 1.84 -7.45 9.68
N ILE A 180 0.74 -7.26 10.42
CA ILE A 180 -0.27 -8.32 10.63
C ILE A 180 -0.93 -8.68 9.30
N GLY A 181 -1.45 -7.69 8.58
CA GLY A 181 -2.19 -7.86 7.33
C GLY A 181 -1.36 -8.36 6.14
N GLY A 182 -0.03 -8.20 6.17
CA GLY A 182 0.85 -8.65 5.09
C GLY A 182 0.96 -7.70 3.91
N GLY A 183 0.58 -6.44 4.10
CA GLY A 183 0.68 -5.43 3.06
C GLY A 183 0.12 -4.08 3.51
N CYS A 184 0.23 -3.10 2.62
CA CYS A 184 -0.41 -1.79 2.77
C CYS A 184 -1.54 -1.63 1.74
N THR A 185 -2.20 -0.48 1.75
CA THR A 185 -3.19 -0.10 0.72
C THR A 185 -2.66 -0.26 -0.70
N VAL A 186 -1.39 0.11 -0.97
CA VAL A 186 -0.79 -0.08 -2.31
C VAL A 186 -0.61 -1.58 -2.63
N GLY A 187 -0.17 -2.39 -1.67
CA GLY A 187 0.01 -3.83 -1.87
C GLY A 187 -1.31 -4.55 -2.07
N HIS A 188 -2.24 -4.43 -1.12
CA HIS A 188 -3.52 -5.15 -1.20
C HIS A 188 -4.53 -4.51 -2.14
N SER A 189 -4.73 -3.19 -2.10
CA SER A 189 -5.81 -2.56 -2.88
C SER A 189 -5.43 -2.27 -4.33
N LEU A 190 -4.15 -2.03 -4.64
CA LEU A 190 -3.72 -1.77 -6.03
C LEU A 190 -3.20 -3.04 -6.70
N THR A 191 -2.24 -3.72 -6.06
CA THR A 191 -1.59 -4.90 -6.64
C THR A 191 -2.41 -6.18 -6.40
N GLY A 192 -2.85 -6.44 -5.17
CA GLY A 192 -3.52 -7.68 -4.81
C GLY A 192 -4.99 -7.77 -5.27
N ALA A 193 -5.72 -6.65 -5.25
CA ALA A 193 -7.10 -6.59 -5.69
C ALA A 193 -7.23 -6.73 -7.22
N SER A 194 -6.21 -6.30 -7.99
CA SER A 194 -6.21 -6.45 -9.45
C SER A 194 -6.09 -7.91 -9.90
N VAL A 195 -5.45 -8.76 -9.09
CA VAL A 195 -5.45 -10.22 -9.29
C VAL A 195 -6.57 -10.95 -8.53
N LEU A 196 -7.49 -10.20 -7.91
CA LEU A 196 -8.63 -10.74 -7.15
C LEU A 196 -8.22 -11.73 -6.05
N ALA A 197 -7.08 -11.49 -5.39
CA ALA A 197 -6.65 -12.32 -4.27
C ALA A 197 -7.59 -12.12 -3.07
N MET A 198 -8.12 -13.20 -2.51
CA MET A 198 -9.09 -13.13 -1.41
C MET A 198 -8.51 -12.44 -0.16
N SER A 199 -7.24 -12.73 0.15
CA SER A 199 -6.50 -12.06 1.22
C SER A 199 -6.41 -10.54 1.01
N SER A 200 -6.34 -10.10 -0.25
CA SER A 200 -6.25 -8.68 -0.58
C SER A 200 -7.61 -8.00 -0.55
N LEU A 201 -8.67 -8.66 -1.01
CA LEU A 201 -10.03 -8.13 -0.91
C LEU A 201 -10.45 -7.95 0.56
N THR A 202 -10.21 -8.95 1.41
CA THR A 202 -10.52 -8.87 2.84
C THR A 202 -9.65 -7.82 3.55
N ALA A 203 -8.36 -7.76 3.25
CA ALA A 203 -7.47 -6.72 3.77
C ALA A 203 -7.91 -5.32 3.34
N THR A 204 -8.31 -5.12 2.08
CA THR A 204 -8.82 -3.84 1.59
C THR A 204 -10.10 -3.42 2.31
N LEU A 205 -11.04 -4.34 2.55
CA LEU A 205 -12.24 -4.05 3.34
C LEU A 205 -11.89 -3.64 4.77
N GLY A 206 -10.95 -4.35 5.40
CA GLY A 206 -10.43 -4.01 6.73
C GLY A 206 -9.78 -2.62 6.77
N ILE A 207 -9.00 -2.25 5.75
CA ILE A 207 -8.40 -0.92 5.62
C ILE A 207 -9.47 0.15 5.51
N VAL A 208 -10.50 -0.05 4.67
CA VAL A 208 -11.61 0.91 4.51
C VAL A 208 -12.36 1.09 5.84
N PHE A 209 -12.68 -0.02 6.51
CA PHE A 209 -13.36 0.03 7.81
C PHE A 209 -12.52 0.73 8.89
N GLY A 210 -11.21 0.47 8.92
CA GLY A 210 -10.27 1.11 9.84
C GLY A 210 -10.19 2.62 9.63
N VAL A 211 -10.05 3.07 8.38
CA VAL A 211 -10.03 4.50 8.04
C VAL A 211 -11.36 5.18 8.39
N TRP A 212 -12.49 4.54 8.08
CA TRP A 212 -13.82 5.07 8.40
C TRP A 212 -14.03 5.22 9.91
N SER A 213 -13.66 4.20 10.68
CA SER A 213 -13.75 4.21 12.15
C SER A 213 -12.83 5.28 12.76
N ALA A 214 -11.59 5.39 12.28
CA ALA A 214 -10.66 6.42 12.75
C ALA A 214 -11.15 7.84 12.42
N ALA A 215 -11.67 8.06 11.21
CA ALA A 215 -12.24 9.35 10.82
C ALA A 215 -13.46 9.71 11.67
N PHE A 216 -14.32 8.72 11.96
CA PHE A 216 -15.46 8.90 12.86
C PHE A 216 -15.01 9.32 14.26
N VAL A 217 -14.00 8.67 14.84
CA VAL A 217 -13.51 9.00 16.18
C VAL A 217 -12.80 10.36 16.23
N LEU A 218 -12.00 10.70 15.21
CA LEU A 218 -11.17 11.90 15.23
C LEU A 218 -11.89 13.19 14.81
N PHE A 219 -12.90 13.11 13.93
CA PHE A 219 -13.56 14.30 13.36
C PHE A 219 -14.99 14.53 13.86
N ARG A 220 -15.55 13.61 14.66
CA ARG A 220 -16.90 13.75 15.23
C ARG A 220 -16.91 14.39 16.62
N THR A 221 -15.75 14.47 17.27
CA THR A 221 -15.50 15.31 18.46
C THR A 221 -15.05 16.70 18.06
#